data_AF-A0A5C1YJQ2-F1
#
_entry.id   AF-A0A5C1YJQ2-F1
#
_cell.length_a   1.000
_cell.length_b   1.000
_cell.length_c   1.000
_cell.angle_alpha   90.00
_cell.angle_beta   90.00
_cell.angle_gamma   90.00
#
_symmetry.space_group_name_H-M   'P 1'
#
loop_
_entity.id
_entity.type
_entity.pdbx_description
1 polymer ?
#
loop_
_entity_poly.entity_id
_entity_poly.type
_entity_poly.pdbx_seq_one_letter_code
_entity_poly.pdbx_strand_id
1 'polypeptide(L)'
;MTHHPDRPELTELLDEERRLERRPTRAARVLVFVAAAGLVVAAGAGATLAASAANSVAEYDARMTTPASDDALDEASAAPVADPAATEATEVPDSVAPSTGGTSTTDPAPSTEATTTVEGAGIPGAVGTNAAGSPIFDASTDIAVIPRLADSHGDDPANTEIWLTQQGIIADCMLEAGFTYTFTPYWLRVEGDWGTGWAGYTDEFKLALDGAPDRPLGDDYDWTTAGCIGYAVHVTGMDDAH
;
A
#
# COMPACT_ATOMS: atom_id res chain seq x y z
N MET A 1 -51.60 -35.62 -7.13
CA MET A 1 -50.37 -35.20 -7.84
C MET A 1 -49.40 -34.68 -6.78
N THR A 2 -48.59 -35.57 -6.23
CA THR A 2 -47.56 -35.25 -5.24
C THR A 2 -46.24 -35.16 -5.99
N HIS A 3 -45.73 -33.95 -6.16
CA HIS A 3 -44.44 -33.69 -6.79
C HIS A 3 -43.34 -34.13 -5.82
N HIS A 4 -42.61 -35.17 -6.19
CA HIS A 4 -41.42 -35.61 -5.46
C HIS A 4 -40.25 -34.77 -5.99
N PRO A 5 -39.58 -33.94 -5.18
CA PRO A 5 -38.44 -33.17 -5.64
C PRO A 5 -37.29 -34.14 -5.93
N ASP A 6 -36.80 -34.09 -7.17
CA ASP A 6 -35.60 -34.80 -7.61
C ASP A 6 -34.43 -34.41 -6.71
N ARG A 7 -33.89 -35.41 -6.00
CA ARG A 7 -32.61 -35.29 -5.31
C ARG A 7 -31.53 -35.24 -6.40
N PRO A 8 -30.69 -34.19 -6.47
CA PRO A 8 -29.54 -34.21 -7.37
C PRO A 8 -28.71 -35.47 -7.07
N GLU A 9 -28.42 -36.22 -8.12
CA GLU A 9 -27.74 -37.50 -8.03
C GLU A 9 -26.38 -37.32 -7.36
N LEU A 10 -26.07 -38.22 -6.43
CA LEU A 10 -24.82 -38.31 -5.67
C LEU A 10 -23.54 -38.15 -6.52
N THR A 11 -23.64 -38.45 -7.82
CA THR A 11 -22.60 -38.27 -8.83
C THR A 11 -22.19 -36.82 -9.01
N GLU A 12 -23.12 -35.86 -8.94
CA GLU A 12 -22.82 -34.43 -9.11
C GLU A 12 -22.04 -33.90 -7.90
N LEU A 13 -22.40 -34.33 -6.69
CA LEU A 13 -21.67 -34.02 -5.46
C LEU A 13 -20.24 -34.57 -5.46
N LEU A 14 -20.05 -35.81 -5.93
CA LEU A 14 -18.73 -36.42 -6.01
C LEU A 14 -17.85 -35.80 -7.10
N ASP A 15 -18.44 -35.25 -8.16
CA ASP A 15 -17.70 -34.54 -9.21
C ASP A 15 -17.30 -33.13 -8.76
N GLU A 16 -18.14 -32.47 -7.94
CA GLU A 16 -17.82 -31.18 -7.32
C GLU A 16 -16.70 -31.30 -6.28
N GLU A 17 -16.70 -32.36 -5.46
CA GLU A 17 -15.63 -32.63 -4.50
C GLU A 17 -14.28 -32.87 -5.21
N ARG A 18 -14.27 -33.65 -6.30
CA ARG A 18 -13.05 -33.84 -7.11
C ARG A 18 -12.56 -32.57 -7.79
N ARG A 19 -13.45 -31.62 -8.12
CA ARG A 19 -13.04 -30.31 -8.67
C ARG A 19 -12.39 -29.44 -7.61
N LEU A 20 -12.82 -29.53 -6.36
CA LEU A 20 -12.21 -28.81 -5.25
C LEU A 20 -10.83 -29.36 -4.89
N GLU A 21 -10.66 -30.69 -4.90
CA GLU A 21 -9.35 -31.32 -4.69
C GLU A 21 -8.33 -30.99 -5.79
N ARG A 22 -8.80 -30.72 -7.02
CA ARG A 22 -7.94 -30.32 -8.14
C ARG A 22 -7.62 -28.83 -8.17
N ARG A 23 -8.21 -28.00 -7.30
CA ARG A 23 -7.77 -26.60 -7.18
C ARG A 23 -6.41 -26.58 -6.47
N PRO A 24 -5.34 -26.15 -7.14
CA PRO A 24 -4.03 -26.09 -6.52
C PRO A 24 -4.11 -25.14 -5.32
N THR A 25 -3.83 -25.68 -4.12
CA THR A 25 -3.71 -24.89 -2.90
C THR A 25 -2.67 -23.79 -3.14
N ARG A 26 -2.92 -22.57 -2.65
CA ARG A 26 -2.07 -21.38 -2.90
C ARG A 26 -0.60 -21.62 -2.50
N ALA A 27 -0.33 -22.57 -1.61
CA ALA A 27 1.01 -23.05 -1.26
C ALA A 27 1.81 -23.67 -2.43
N ALA A 28 1.14 -24.24 -3.46
CA ALA A 28 1.80 -24.85 -4.61
C ALA A 28 2.26 -23.83 -5.67
N ARG A 29 1.78 -22.58 -5.64
CA ARG A 29 2.19 -21.53 -6.59
C ARG A 29 3.51 -20.85 -6.21
N VAL A 30 3.88 -20.87 -4.93
CA VAL A 30 5.14 -20.27 -4.45
C VAL A 30 6.36 -21.11 -4.86
N LEU A 31 6.20 -22.42 -5.05
CA LEU A 31 7.30 -23.32 -5.41
C LEU A 31 7.73 -23.28 -6.88
N VAL A 32 6.97 -22.64 -7.77
CA VAL A 32 7.31 -22.57 -9.21
C VAL A 32 8.14 -21.34 -9.56
N PHE A 33 8.09 -20.25 -8.78
CA PHE A 33 8.85 -19.03 -9.08
C PHE A 33 10.30 -19.03 -8.57
N VAL A 34 10.65 -19.89 -7.60
CA VAL A 34 12.01 -19.95 -7.04
C VAL A 34 13.04 -20.61 -7.99
N ALA A 35 12.60 -21.29 -9.05
CA ALA A 35 13.52 -21.96 -9.98
C ALA A 35 13.99 -21.10 -11.18
N ALA A 36 13.49 -19.88 -11.37
CA ALA A 36 13.77 -19.07 -12.58
C ALA A 36 14.65 -17.83 -12.35
N ALA A 37 14.86 -17.39 -11.10
CA ALA A 37 15.60 -16.16 -10.78
C ALA A 37 17.09 -16.38 -10.44
N GLY A 38 17.66 -17.54 -10.79
CA GLY A 38 19.01 -17.94 -10.38
C GLY A 38 20.13 -17.84 -11.42
N LEU A 39 19.94 -17.18 -12.57
CA LEU A 39 20.92 -17.29 -13.67
C LEU A 39 21.25 -16.04 -14.50
N VAL A 40 21.05 -14.80 -14.03
CA VAL A 40 21.49 -13.62 -14.81
C VAL A 40 21.94 -12.44 -13.95
N VAL A 41 23.02 -12.56 -13.17
CA VAL A 41 23.82 -11.37 -12.78
C VAL A 41 25.30 -11.75 -12.67
N ALA A 42 25.95 -11.91 -13.83
CA ALA A 42 27.41 -12.00 -13.90
C ALA A 42 27.91 -11.55 -15.28
N ALA A 43 27.77 -10.25 -15.59
CA ALA A 43 28.70 -9.53 -16.48
C ALA A 43 28.25 -8.07 -16.70
N GLY A 44 29.10 -7.13 -16.27
CA GLY A 44 29.39 -5.94 -17.07
C GLY A 44 28.59 -4.67 -16.77
N ALA A 45 29.21 -3.74 -16.05
CA ALA A 45 29.64 -2.46 -16.61
C ALA A 45 30.35 -1.64 -15.53
N GLY A 46 31.64 -1.40 -15.73
CA GLY A 46 32.40 -0.43 -14.97
C GLY A 46 32.31 0.97 -15.58
N ALA A 47 32.60 1.95 -14.74
CA ALA A 47 32.97 3.33 -15.01
C ALA A 47 31.95 4.21 -15.75
N THR A 48 31.30 5.12 -15.00
CA THR A 48 31.66 6.55 -14.90
C THR A 48 30.60 7.28 -14.07
N LEU A 49 31.01 8.02 -13.04
CA LEU A 49 30.62 9.42 -12.75
C LEU A 49 31.13 9.80 -11.35
N ALA A 50 32.32 10.40 -11.33
CA ALA A 50 32.71 11.31 -10.27
C ALA A 50 32.32 12.73 -10.72
N ALA A 51 31.70 13.47 -9.81
CA ALA A 51 31.46 14.93 -9.78
C ALA A 51 29.98 15.37 -9.79
N SER A 52 29.34 15.38 -8.61
CA SER A 52 28.31 16.37 -8.22
C SER A 52 27.83 16.23 -6.76
N ALA A 53 28.71 16.00 -5.78
CA ALA A 53 28.29 15.87 -4.36
C ALA A 53 28.59 17.12 -3.48
N ALA A 54 28.92 18.28 -4.07
CA ALA A 54 29.34 19.45 -3.29
C ALA A 54 28.33 20.62 -3.22
N ASN A 55 27.19 20.57 -3.93
CA ASN A 55 26.26 21.71 -3.97
C ASN A 55 25.04 21.60 -3.03
N SER A 56 24.66 20.41 -2.54
CA SER A 56 23.43 20.27 -1.74
C SER A 56 23.60 20.60 -0.25
N VAL A 57 24.81 20.51 0.31
CA VAL A 57 25.04 20.76 1.75
C VAL A 57 25.17 22.26 2.06
N ALA A 58 25.59 23.09 1.09
CA ALA A 58 25.73 24.53 1.30
C ALA A 58 24.39 25.30 1.30
N GLU A 59 23.36 24.79 0.62
CA GLU A 59 22.07 25.49 0.51
C GLU A 59 21.15 25.24 1.72
N TYR A 60 21.33 24.13 2.43
CA TYR A 60 20.54 23.79 3.62
C TYR A 60 20.94 24.61 4.85
N ASP A 61 22.23 24.91 5.01
CA ASP A 61 22.76 25.70 6.14
C ASP A 61 22.39 27.20 6.04
N ALA A 62 22.21 27.71 4.81
CA ALA A 62 21.80 29.10 4.57
C ALA A 62 20.34 29.39 5.00
N ARG A 63 19.45 28.37 5.00
CA ARG A 63 18.02 28.54 5.30
C ARG A 63 17.66 28.40 6.79
N MET A 64 18.52 27.79 7.60
CA MET A 64 18.29 27.68 9.06
C MET A 64 18.84 28.85 9.87
N THR A 65 19.72 29.67 9.29
CA THR A 65 20.46 30.71 10.03
C THR A 65 19.92 32.13 9.85
N THR A 66 18.73 32.29 9.27
CA THR A 66 18.10 33.62 9.13
C THR A 66 17.22 33.92 10.36
N PRO A 67 17.65 34.76 11.32
CA PRO A 67 16.77 35.21 12.38
C PRO A 67 15.63 36.06 11.78
N ALA A 68 14.41 35.80 12.24
CA ALA A 68 13.23 36.61 11.92
C ALA A 68 13.52 38.08 12.22
N SER A 69 13.60 38.89 11.17
CA SER A 69 13.59 40.34 11.27
C SER A 69 12.24 40.79 10.73
N ASP A 70 11.41 41.26 11.67
CA ASP A 70 10.30 42.17 11.36
C ASP A 70 10.84 43.42 10.66
N ASP A 71 9.97 44.06 9.88
CA ASP A 71 10.17 45.30 9.10
C ASP A 71 10.92 45.19 7.77
N ALA A 72 10.15 45.19 6.68
CA ALA A 72 10.16 46.30 5.72
C ALA A 72 9.08 46.08 4.64
N LEU A 73 8.04 46.91 4.72
CA LEU A 73 7.25 47.29 3.55
C LEU A 73 8.19 48.06 2.62
N ASP A 74 8.54 47.49 1.46
CA ASP A 74 8.94 48.33 0.34
C ASP A 74 8.53 47.74 -1.01
N GLU A 75 8.15 48.69 -1.84
CA GLU A 75 7.42 48.67 -3.07
C GLU A 75 8.37 48.37 -4.24
N ALA A 76 7.92 47.59 -5.23
CA ALA A 76 8.03 47.91 -6.66
C ALA A 76 8.25 46.69 -7.58
N SER A 77 7.61 46.84 -8.74
CA SER A 77 8.04 46.35 -10.05
C SER A 77 7.39 45.05 -10.52
N ALA A 78 6.15 45.20 -10.97
CA ALA A 78 5.51 44.32 -11.93
C ALA A 78 6.25 44.37 -13.28
N ALA A 79 6.82 43.25 -13.70
CA ALA A 79 7.19 43.00 -15.08
C ALA A 79 6.11 42.13 -15.76
N PRO A 80 5.69 42.46 -16.99
CA PRO A 80 4.74 41.65 -17.74
C PRO A 80 5.43 40.38 -18.26
N VAL A 81 5.01 39.22 -17.77
CA VAL A 81 5.43 37.92 -18.34
C VAL A 81 4.60 37.67 -19.60
N ALA A 82 5.32 37.52 -20.70
CA ALA A 82 4.77 37.16 -22.00
C ALA A 82 4.29 35.70 -21.99
N ASP A 83 3.13 35.53 -22.61
CA ASP A 83 2.36 34.31 -22.80
C ASP A 83 3.02 33.42 -23.88
N PRO A 84 3.52 32.19 -23.58
CA PRO A 84 3.88 31.25 -24.62
C PRO A 84 2.65 30.44 -25.05
N ALA A 85 2.32 30.69 -26.33
CA ALA A 85 1.38 30.02 -27.20
C ALA A 85 1.06 28.55 -26.90
N ALA A 86 -0.24 28.28 -27.02
CA ALA A 86 -0.88 26.98 -27.18
C ALA A 86 -0.11 26.04 -28.14
N THR A 87 0.01 24.78 -27.73
CA THR A 87 0.31 23.67 -28.63
C THR A 87 -0.85 22.69 -28.61
N GLU A 88 -1.15 22.20 -29.81
CA GLU A 88 -2.38 21.59 -30.26
C GLU A 88 -2.70 20.22 -29.65
N ALA A 89 -4.00 19.96 -29.53
CA ALA A 89 -4.60 18.70 -29.13
C ALA A 89 -4.25 17.57 -30.10
N THR A 90 -3.88 16.40 -29.56
CA THR A 90 -3.88 15.13 -30.28
C THR A 90 -5.14 14.37 -29.91
N GLU A 91 -6.00 14.11 -30.91
CA GLU A 91 -7.15 13.22 -30.82
C GLU A 91 -6.68 11.76 -30.64
N VAL A 92 -7.25 11.06 -29.66
CA VAL A 92 -7.17 9.60 -29.52
C VAL A 92 -8.56 9.02 -29.83
N PRO A 93 -8.68 8.00 -30.69
CA PRO A 93 -9.98 7.42 -31.04
C PRO A 93 -10.57 6.50 -29.95
N ASP A 94 -11.89 6.63 -29.82
CA ASP A 94 -12.87 5.81 -29.11
C ASP A 94 -12.90 4.32 -29.53
N SER A 95 -12.96 3.40 -28.56
CA SER A 95 -13.42 1.97 -28.68
C SER A 95 -13.00 1.16 -27.45
N VAL A 96 -13.78 0.39 -26.69
CA VAL A 96 -15.15 -0.16 -26.78
C VAL A 96 -15.60 -0.50 -25.34
N ALA A 97 -16.86 -0.24 -24.98
CA ALA A 97 -17.54 -0.91 -23.86
C ALA A 97 -18.46 -2.01 -24.41
N PRO A 98 -18.72 -3.12 -23.67
CA PRO A 98 -20.07 -3.20 -23.11
C PRO A 98 -20.26 -3.94 -21.77
N SER A 99 -21.20 -3.38 -21.02
CA SER A 99 -22.35 -3.99 -20.33
C SER A 99 -22.23 -4.90 -19.10
N THR A 100 -22.66 -4.31 -17.98
CA THR A 100 -23.90 -4.58 -17.22
C THR A 100 -24.40 -6.02 -17.05
N GLY A 101 -24.54 -6.44 -15.78
CA GLY A 101 -25.43 -7.52 -15.36
C GLY A 101 -25.42 -7.72 -13.84
N GLY A 102 -26.34 -7.06 -13.13
CA GLY A 102 -26.53 -7.24 -11.69
C GLY A 102 -27.32 -8.50 -11.32
N THR A 103 -27.35 -8.83 -10.01
CA THR A 103 -28.55 -8.95 -9.14
C THR A 103 -28.09 -9.50 -7.78
N SER A 104 -28.41 -8.80 -6.69
CA SER A 104 -28.24 -9.28 -5.31
C SER A 104 -29.32 -10.31 -4.93
N THR A 105 -29.00 -11.31 -4.12
CA THR A 105 -29.96 -11.98 -3.21
C THR A 105 -29.19 -12.60 -2.04
N THR A 106 -29.61 -12.21 -0.83
CA THR A 106 -29.16 -12.64 0.51
C THR A 106 -30.09 -13.76 1.02
N ASP A 107 -29.56 -14.80 1.70
CA ASP A 107 -30.19 -15.41 2.91
C ASP A 107 -29.28 -16.50 3.58
N PRO A 108 -29.53 -17.02 4.81
CA PRO A 108 -28.53 -17.08 5.88
C PRO A 108 -28.25 -18.48 6.51
N ALA A 109 -27.10 -18.58 7.21
CA ALA A 109 -26.76 -19.36 8.44
C ALA A 109 -27.13 -20.88 8.57
N PRO A 110 -26.27 -21.73 9.18
CA PRO A 110 -26.02 -21.66 10.62
C PRO A 110 -24.57 -21.78 11.09
N SER A 111 -24.38 -21.25 12.29
CA SER A 111 -23.19 -21.23 13.14
C SER A 111 -22.49 -22.57 13.29
N THR A 112 -21.17 -22.54 13.12
CA THR A 112 -20.25 -23.46 13.79
C THR A 112 -19.62 -22.69 14.95
N GLU A 113 -19.79 -23.22 16.15
CA GLU A 113 -19.38 -22.65 17.43
C GLU A 113 -17.87 -22.44 17.48
N ALA A 114 -17.46 -21.17 17.40
CA ALA A 114 -16.11 -20.75 17.75
C ALA A 114 -16.04 -20.57 19.28
N THR A 115 -15.06 -21.24 19.88
CA THR A 115 -14.62 -21.05 21.27
C THR A 115 -14.46 -19.57 21.56
N THR A 116 -15.43 -18.99 22.27
CA THR A 116 -15.44 -17.57 22.61
C THR A 116 -14.56 -17.35 23.82
N THR A 117 -13.31 -16.95 23.59
CA THR A 117 -12.57 -16.17 24.59
C THR A 117 -13.17 -14.78 24.57
N VAL A 118 -13.97 -14.44 25.59
CA VAL A 118 -14.48 -13.09 25.81
C VAL A 118 -13.34 -12.26 26.40
N GLU A 119 -12.60 -11.57 25.53
CA GLU A 119 -11.70 -10.46 25.87
C GLU A 119 -12.20 -9.24 25.08
N GLY A 120 -12.37 -8.11 25.77
CA GLY A 120 -13.29 -7.01 25.41
C GLY A 120 -13.33 -6.67 23.91
N ALA A 121 -14.55 -6.55 23.36
CA ALA A 121 -14.87 -6.36 21.94
C ALA A 121 -13.77 -5.64 21.15
N GLY A 122 -12.82 -6.42 20.62
CA GLY A 122 -11.67 -5.91 19.88
C GLY A 122 -12.10 -5.26 18.58
N ILE A 123 -11.25 -4.37 18.05
CA ILE A 123 -11.46 -3.78 16.73
C ILE A 123 -11.44 -4.92 15.68
N PRO A 124 -12.45 -5.03 14.79
CA PRO A 124 -12.47 -6.07 13.77
C PRO A 124 -11.18 -6.11 12.94
N GLY A 125 -10.62 -7.31 12.75
CA GLY A 125 -9.41 -7.53 11.96
C GLY A 125 -8.10 -7.20 12.65
N ALA A 126 -8.12 -6.64 13.86
CA ALA A 126 -6.90 -6.41 14.63
C ALA A 126 -6.30 -7.75 15.10
N VAL A 127 -4.99 -7.92 14.94
CA VAL A 127 -4.24 -9.10 15.39
C VAL A 127 -3.76 -8.98 16.83
N GLY A 128 -3.94 -7.80 17.44
CA GLY A 128 -3.63 -7.53 18.84
C GLY A 128 -3.69 -6.04 19.16
N THR A 129 -3.07 -5.66 20.27
CA THR A 129 -2.89 -4.25 20.67
C THR A 129 -1.43 -4.01 21.04
N ASN A 130 -0.92 -2.81 20.76
CA ASN A 130 0.42 -2.41 21.19
C ASN A 130 0.46 -2.07 22.69
N ALA A 131 1.64 -1.71 23.21
CA ALA A 131 1.79 -1.39 24.63
C ALA A 131 0.96 -0.17 25.10
N ALA A 132 0.57 0.71 24.18
CA ALA A 132 -0.30 1.84 24.46
C ALA A 132 -1.80 1.45 24.41
N GLY A 133 -2.13 0.26 23.90
CA GLY A 133 -3.51 -0.22 23.76
C GLY A 133 -4.14 0.08 22.40
N SER A 134 -3.39 0.63 21.43
CA SER A 134 -3.89 0.83 20.07
C SER A 134 -3.94 -0.49 19.29
N PRO A 135 -4.92 -0.71 18.40
CA PRO A 135 -5.03 -1.93 17.63
C PRO A 135 -3.87 -2.10 16.64
N ILE A 136 -3.40 -3.32 16.47
CA ILE A 136 -2.37 -3.69 15.51
C ILE A 136 -3.01 -4.49 14.37
N PHE A 137 -2.63 -4.16 13.14
CA PHE A 137 -3.01 -4.86 11.91
C PHE A 137 -1.76 -5.32 11.17
N ASP A 138 -1.88 -6.36 10.33
CA ASP A 138 -0.78 -6.90 9.54
C ASP A 138 -1.27 -7.40 8.16
N ALA A 139 -0.41 -8.11 7.43
CA ALA A 139 -0.71 -8.67 6.11
C ALA A 139 -1.90 -9.64 6.08
N SER A 140 -2.30 -10.20 7.23
CA SER A 140 -3.46 -11.09 7.32
C SER A 140 -4.79 -10.34 7.50
N THR A 141 -4.74 -9.04 7.78
CA THR A 141 -5.93 -8.21 8.00
C THR A 141 -6.63 -7.89 6.69
N ASP A 142 -7.94 -8.18 6.61
CA ASP A 142 -8.80 -7.61 5.56
C ASP A 142 -8.97 -6.10 5.79
N ILE A 143 -8.40 -5.29 4.91
CA ILE A 143 -8.46 -3.84 5.01
C ILE A 143 -9.91 -3.34 5.07
N ALA A 144 -10.87 -4.02 4.44
CA ALA A 144 -12.27 -3.57 4.41
C ALA A 144 -12.95 -3.60 5.80
N VAL A 145 -12.40 -4.34 6.77
CA VAL A 145 -12.98 -4.44 8.12
C VAL A 145 -12.44 -3.38 9.09
N ILE A 146 -11.37 -2.67 8.74
CA ILE A 146 -10.77 -1.65 9.60
C ILE A 146 -11.74 -0.46 9.72
N PRO A 147 -12.03 0.07 10.92
CA PRO A 147 -12.90 1.24 11.05
C PRO A 147 -12.32 2.45 10.31
N ARG A 148 -13.16 3.14 9.52
CA ARG A 148 -12.77 4.35 8.79
C ARG A 148 -12.85 5.58 9.66
N LEU A 149 -12.10 6.60 9.27
CA LEU A 149 -12.17 7.92 9.86
C LEU A 149 -13.61 8.45 9.72
N ALA A 150 -14.21 8.86 10.83
CA ALA A 150 -15.47 9.59 10.77
C ALA A 150 -15.23 11.00 10.19
N ASP A 151 -16.23 11.57 9.52
CA ASP A 151 -16.17 12.87 8.84
C ASP A 151 -15.67 14.06 9.70
N SER A 152 -15.54 13.90 11.02
CA SER A 152 -15.14 14.92 11.97
C SER A 152 -13.63 15.28 11.99
N HIS A 153 -12.77 14.50 11.33
CA HIS A 153 -11.32 14.73 11.38
C HIS A 153 -10.75 15.60 10.25
N GLY A 154 -11.56 16.00 9.28
CA GLY A 154 -11.15 16.91 8.21
C GLY A 154 -10.30 16.29 7.10
N ASP A 155 -9.93 15.01 7.22
CA ASP A 155 -9.29 14.29 6.11
C ASP A 155 -10.33 13.77 5.11
N ASP A 156 -9.94 13.78 3.84
CA ASP A 156 -10.75 13.23 2.75
C ASP A 156 -10.91 11.71 2.93
N PRO A 157 -12.13 11.14 2.92
CA PRO A 157 -12.33 9.69 2.91
C PRO A 157 -11.55 8.98 1.79
N ALA A 158 -11.32 9.63 0.64
CA ALA A 158 -10.48 9.07 -0.42
C ALA A 158 -9.02 8.86 0.02
N ASN A 159 -8.44 9.82 0.75
CA ASN A 159 -7.08 9.71 1.28
C ASN A 159 -6.99 8.59 2.33
N THR A 160 -8.05 8.39 3.12
CA THR A 160 -8.13 7.28 4.09
C THR A 160 -8.05 5.93 3.39
N GLU A 161 -8.80 5.73 2.30
CA GLU A 161 -8.77 4.47 1.55
C GLU A 161 -7.44 4.24 0.83
N ILE A 162 -6.84 5.28 0.25
CA ILE A 162 -5.50 5.19 -0.37
C ILE A 162 -4.47 4.78 0.68
N TRP A 163 -4.45 5.44 1.84
CA TRP A 163 -3.51 5.13 2.90
C TRP A 163 -3.65 3.68 3.37
N LEU A 164 -4.87 3.22 3.64
CA LEU A 164 -5.10 1.84 4.06
C LEU A 164 -4.71 0.82 3.00
N THR A 165 -5.02 1.11 1.73
CA THR A 165 -4.60 0.27 0.60
C THR A 165 -3.08 0.16 0.53
N GLN A 166 -2.35 1.27 0.68
CA GLN A 166 -0.89 1.26 0.73
C GLN A 166 -0.36 0.44 1.91
N GLN A 167 -0.96 0.55 3.11
CA GLN A 167 -0.53 -0.25 4.27
C GLN A 167 -0.67 -1.75 4.03
N GLY A 168 -1.76 -2.20 3.38
CA GLY A 168 -1.91 -3.62 3.00
C GLY A 168 -0.85 -4.07 2.01
N ILE A 169 -0.59 -3.28 0.97
CA ILE A 169 0.46 -3.59 -0.03
C ILE A 169 1.84 -3.65 0.63
N ILE A 170 2.16 -2.71 1.53
CA ILE A 170 3.42 -2.72 2.29
C ILE A 170 3.51 -3.98 3.16
N ALA A 171 2.42 -4.33 3.86
CA ALA A 171 2.40 -5.50 4.73
C ALA A 171 2.63 -6.80 3.97
N ASP A 172 1.99 -6.97 2.82
CA ASP A 172 2.18 -8.11 1.92
C ASP A 172 3.61 -8.16 1.36
N CYS A 173 4.12 -7.04 0.84
CA CYS A 173 5.49 -6.94 0.32
C CYS A 173 6.54 -7.29 1.38
N MET A 174 6.37 -6.78 2.60
CA MET A 174 7.26 -7.08 3.72
C MET A 174 7.21 -8.55 4.11
N LEU A 175 6.01 -9.16 4.11
CA LEU A 175 5.83 -10.58 4.37
C LEU A 175 6.55 -11.43 3.31
N GLU A 176 6.46 -11.05 2.04
CA GLU A 176 7.19 -11.70 0.93
C GLU A 176 8.71 -11.57 1.08
N ALA A 177 9.19 -10.43 1.60
CA ALA A 177 10.59 -10.22 1.94
C ALA A 177 11.04 -10.96 3.23
N GLY A 178 10.13 -11.67 3.91
CA GLY A 178 10.41 -12.46 5.11
C GLY A 178 10.34 -11.67 6.42
N PHE A 179 9.73 -10.48 6.40
CA PHE A 179 9.56 -9.62 7.57
C PHE A 179 8.08 -9.48 7.95
N THR A 180 7.78 -9.51 9.24
CA THR A 180 6.45 -9.13 9.73
C THR A 180 6.36 -7.61 9.81
N TYR A 181 5.47 -7.02 9.02
CA TYR A 181 5.12 -5.60 9.11
C TYR A 181 3.76 -5.45 9.77
N THR A 182 3.71 -4.57 10.76
CA THR A 182 2.48 -4.23 11.46
C THR A 182 2.22 -2.75 11.40
N PHE A 183 0.96 -2.36 11.32
CA PHE A 183 0.55 -0.96 11.28
C PHE A 183 -0.65 -0.68 12.19
N THR A 184 -0.80 0.59 12.54
CA THR A 184 -1.95 1.12 13.26
C THR A 184 -2.37 2.43 12.57
N PRO A 185 -3.59 2.51 12.01
CA PRO A 185 -4.14 3.74 11.47
C PRO A 185 -4.09 4.86 12.50
N TYR A 186 -3.64 6.05 12.10
CA TYR A 186 -3.38 7.14 13.05
C TYR A 186 -4.62 7.58 13.82
N TRP A 187 -5.82 7.42 13.24
CA TRP A 187 -7.10 7.73 13.88
C TRP A 187 -7.60 6.66 14.86
N LEU A 188 -6.99 5.47 14.86
CA LEU A 188 -7.26 4.42 15.84
C LEU A 188 -6.21 4.40 16.96
N ARG A 189 -5.23 5.30 16.91
CA ARG A 189 -4.22 5.41 17.96
C ARG A 189 -4.82 6.08 19.19
N VAL A 190 -4.49 5.54 20.36
CA VAL A 190 -4.78 6.24 21.62
C VAL A 190 -3.90 7.49 21.73
N GLU A 191 -4.37 8.49 22.49
CA GLU A 191 -3.58 9.70 22.73
C GLU A 191 -2.22 9.37 23.36
N GLY A 192 -1.14 9.93 22.80
CA GLY A 192 0.23 9.65 23.22
C GLY A 192 0.87 8.43 22.55
N ASP A 193 0.12 7.64 21.77
CA ASP A 193 0.68 6.61 20.91
C ASP A 193 1.14 7.20 19.58
N TRP A 194 2.44 7.48 19.49
CA TRP A 194 3.08 7.95 18.25
C TRP A 194 3.46 6.79 17.31
N GLY A 195 3.09 5.56 17.67
CA GLY A 195 3.48 4.33 17.00
C GLY A 195 4.76 3.74 17.58
N THR A 196 5.06 2.50 17.19
CA THR A 196 6.40 1.93 17.37
C THR A 196 7.37 2.75 16.54
N GLY A 197 8.15 3.60 17.20
CA GLY A 197 9.29 4.23 16.55
C GLY A 197 10.21 3.16 15.95
N TRP A 198 11.06 3.56 15.01
CA TRP A 198 12.01 2.71 14.29
C TRP A 198 13.05 1.98 15.18
N ALA A 199 13.00 2.22 16.50
CA ALA A 199 13.84 1.56 17.47
C ALA A 199 13.52 0.05 17.52
N GLY A 200 14.46 -0.77 17.04
CA GLY A 200 14.34 -2.23 17.02
C GLY A 200 14.27 -2.83 15.61
N TYR A 201 14.10 -2.02 14.57
CA TYR A 201 14.21 -2.50 13.19
C TYR A 201 15.67 -2.66 12.79
N THR A 202 16.00 -3.83 12.22
CA THR A 202 17.33 -4.11 11.67
C THR A 202 17.52 -3.30 10.38
N ASP A 203 18.76 -3.22 9.92
CA ASP A 203 19.05 -2.49 8.68
C ASP A 203 18.49 -3.22 7.45
N GLU A 204 18.38 -4.55 7.49
CA GLU A 204 17.72 -5.34 6.46
C GLU A 204 16.22 -5.06 6.39
N PHE A 205 15.56 -4.90 7.55
CA PHE A 205 14.14 -4.51 7.60
C PHE A 205 13.93 -3.13 6.99
N LYS A 206 14.77 -2.14 7.35
CA LYS A 206 14.69 -0.78 6.80
C LYS A 206 14.96 -0.78 5.30
N LEU A 207 15.96 -1.54 4.84
CA LEU A 207 16.25 -1.67 3.42
C LEU A 207 15.08 -2.28 2.64
N ALA A 208 14.41 -3.29 3.20
CA ALA A 208 13.21 -3.87 2.59
C ALA A 208 12.02 -2.89 2.56
N LEU A 209 11.79 -2.17 3.67
CA LEU A 209 10.67 -1.25 3.81
C LEU A 209 10.86 0.01 2.97
N ASP A 210 11.99 0.68 3.16
CA ASP A 210 12.26 2.00 2.60
C ASP A 210 13.07 1.94 1.32
N GLY A 211 13.81 0.87 1.03
CA GLY A 211 14.78 0.83 -0.06
C GLY A 211 16.14 1.44 0.31
N ALA A 212 16.99 1.68 -0.68
CA ALA A 212 18.33 2.23 -0.45
C ALA A 212 18.25 3.68 0.12
N PRO A 213 19.08 4.03 1.11
CA PRO A 213 19.03 5.34 1.77
C PRO A 213 19.54 6.49 0.88
N ASP A 214 20.35 6.18 -0.14
CA ASP A 214 20.98 7.10 -1.08
C ASP A 214 20.25 7.17 -2.44
N ARG A 215 18.99 6.73 -2.50
CA ARG A 215 18.21 6.76 -3.73
C ARG A 215 17.98 8.19 -4.23
N PRO A 216 17.96 8.39 -5.57
CA PRO A 216 17.54 9.66 -6.15
C PRO A 216 16.07 9.99 -5.81
N LEU A 217 15.74 11.28 -5.83
CA LEU A 217 14.41 11.83 -5.61
C LEU A 217 14.02 12.72 -6.80
N GLY A 218 12.74 13.10 -6.89
CA GLY A 218 12.24 13.97 -7.97
C GLY A 218 12.20 13.24 -9.31
N ASP A 219 12.64 13.90 -10.39
CA ASP A 219 12.59 13.36 -11.75
C ASP A 219 13.40 12.07 -11.95
N ASP A 220 14.39 11.83 -11.09
CA ASP A 220 15.23 10.62 -11.12
C ASP A 220 14.70 9.52 -10.17
N TYR A 221 13.54 9.70 -9.54
CA TYR A 221 12.96 8.72 -8.62
C TYR A 221 12.62 7.40 -9.33
N ASP A 222 13.09 6.29 -8.75
CA ASP A 222 12.78 4.94 -9.20
C ASP A 222 12.15 4.13 -8.07
N TRP A 223 10.83 3.88 -8.19
CA TRP A 223 10.05 3.13 -7.21
C TRP A 223 10.59 1.71 -6.98
N THR A 224 11.26 1.11 -7.98
CA THR A 224 11.80 -0.26 -7.88
C THR A 224 12.96 -0.36 -6.89
N THR A 225 13.59 0.77 -6.57
CA THR A 225 14.69 0.88 -5.59
C THR A 225 14.25 1.45 -4.24
N ALA A 226 12.98 1.86 -4.12
CA ALA A 226 12.42 2.54 -2.96
C ALA A 226 11.67 1.59 -1.99
N GLY A 227 12.01 0.30 -2.03
CA GLY A 227 11.48 -0.72 -1.12
C GLY A 227 9.97 -0.94 -1.24
N CYS A 228 9.39 -1.55 -0.21
CA CYS A 228 7.96 -1.83 -0.15
C CYS A 228 7.09 -0.56 -0.11
N ILE A 229 7.58 0.53 0.49
CA ILE A 229 6.87 1.82 0.47
C ILE A 229 6.79 2.35 -0.97
N GLY A 230 7.91 2.38 -1.69
CA GLY A 230 7.93 2.86 -3.08
C GLY A 230 7.03 2.05 -3.99
N TYR A 231 7.06 0.72 -3.85
CA TYR A 231 6.16 -0.17 -4.58
C TYR A 231 4.68 0.13 -4.31
N ALA A 232 4.29 0.31 -3.04
CA ALA A 232 2.90 0.63 -2.70
C ALA A 232 2.44 1.97 -3.27
N VAL A 233 3.28 3.00 -3.18
CA VAL A 233 3.00 4.33 -3.76
C VAL A 233 2.81 4.22 -5.27
N HIS A 234 3.71 3.52 -5.97
CA HIS A 234 3.61 3.29 -7.41
C HIS A 234 2.32 2.55 -7.82
N VAL A 235 2.00 1.44 -7.16
CA VAL A 235 0.79 0.63 -7.44
C VAL A 235 -0.48 1.44 -7.22
N THR A 236 -0.49 2.35 -6.26
CA THR A 236 -1.62 3.26 -6.02
C THR A 236 -1.64 4.51 -6.91
N GLY A 237 -0.64 4.69 -7.78
CA GLY A 237 -0.54 5.85 -8.67
C GLY A 237 -0.21 7.17 -7.95
N MET A 238 0.44 7.11 -6.78
CA MET A 238 0.75 8.26 -5.94
C MET A 238 2.23 8.71 -6.05
N ASP A 239 2.99 8.18 -7.01
CA ASP A 239 4.41 8.47 -7.24
C ASP A 239 4.66 9.52 -8.32
N ASP A 240 3.60 10.11 -8.90
CA ASP A 240 3.64 11.09 -9.99
C ASP A 240 4.41 10.61 -11.25
N ALA A 241 4.69 9.31 -11.37
CA ALA A 241 5.54 8.71 -12.42
C ALA A 241 4.75 8.10 -13.60
N HIS A 242 3.44 8.35 -13.69
CA HIS A 242 2.52 7.75 -14.68
C HIS A 242 2.16 8.69 -15.83
#